data_AF-A0A6B9YUA1-F1
#
_entry.id   AF-A0A6B9YUA1-F1
#
_cell.length_a   1.000
_cell.length_b   1.000
_cell.length_c   1.000
_cell.angle_alpha   90.00
_cell.angle_beta   90.00
_cell.angle_gamma   90.00
#
_symmetry.space_group_name_H-M   'P 1'
#
loop_
_entity.id
_entity.type
_entity.pdbx_description
1 polymer ?
#
loop_
_entity_poly.entity_id
_entity_poly.type
_entity_poly.pdbx_seq_one_letter_code
_entity_poly.pdbx_strand_id
1 'polypeptide(L)' 'MPKPDSHENVPPSPEENDELEPEDFYYEGPYLVFTAQYLRKRGYCCNSGCRHCPYK' A
#
# COMPACT_ATOMS: atom_id res chain seq x y z
N MET A 1 -43.07 2.03 -2.36
CA MET A 1 -42.33 1.38 -1.26
C MET A 1 -40.85 1.70 -1.43
N PRO A 2 -40.29 2.64 -0.65
CA PRO A 2 -38.85 2.89 -0.63
C PRO A 2 -38.15 1.71 0.06
N LYS A 3 -37.09 1.18 -0.54
CA LYS A 3 -36.25 0.17 0.12
C LYS A 3 -35.27 0.87 1.08
N PRO A 4 -35.15 0.39 2.33
CA PRO A 4 -34.19 0.91 3.29
C PRO A 4 -32.80 0.33 3.06
N ASP A 5 -31.83 1.24 3.09
CA ASP A 5 -30.52 1.20 3.74
C ASP A 5 -29.52 0.05 3.52
N SER A 6 -28.29 0.52 3.25
CA SER A 6 -27.01 -0.06 3.67
C SER A 6 -26.38 -1.15 2.80
N HIS A 7 -25.98 -0.74 1.60
CA HIS A 7 -24.59 -0.95 1.17
C HIS A 7 -24.08 0.35 0.51
N GLU A 8 -24.21 1.43 1.27
CA GLU A 8 -23.65 2.73 0.93
C GLU A 8 -22.14 2.69 1.21
N ASN A 9 -21.38 2.95 0.15
CA ASN A 9 -20.07 3.62 0.13
C ASN A 9 -19.00 3.15 1.12
N VAL A 10 -18.16 2.21 0.67
CA VAL A 10 -16.72 2.42 0.90
C VAL A 10 -16.26 3.38 -0.18
N PRO A 11 -15.94 4.64 0.14
CA PRO A 11 -15.36 5.53 -0.84
C PRO A 11 -14.00 4.95 -1.25
N PRO A 12 -13.72 4.67 -2.54
CA PRO A 12 -12.34 4.68 -3.02
C PRO A 12 -11.94 6.15 -3.12
N SER A 13 -11.73 6.80 -1.98
CA SER A 13 -11.28 8.19 -1.92
C SER A 13 -9.80 8.22 -1.60
N PRO A 14 -9.13 9.29 -2.02
CA PRO A 14 -8.83 9.67 -3.40
C PRO A 14 -7.28 9.70 -3.51
N GLU A 15 -6.69 10.12 -4.63
CA GLU A 15 -5.26 10.49 -4.64
C GLU A 15 -4.30 9.28 -4.70
N GLU A 16 -4.43 8.48 -5.76
CA GLU A 16 -3.33 7.69 -6.31
C GLU A 16 -2.21 8.62 -6.80
N ASN A 17 -1.46 9.20 -5.87
CA ASN A 17 -0.11 9.65 -6.18
C ASN A 17 0.75 8.39 -6.29
N ASP A 18 0.98 7.93 -7.53
CA ASP A 18 2.02 6.96 -7.91
C ASP A 18 3.45 7.48 -7.58
N GLU A 19 3.55 8.61 -6.87
CA GLU A 19 4.79 9.15 -6.37
C GLU A 19 5.23 8.35 -5.14
N LEU A 20 6.34 7.62 -5.33
CA LEU A 20 7.08 7.00 -4.24
C LEU A 20 7.50 8.11 -3.27
N GLU A 21 6.91 8.12 -2.07
CA GLU A 21 7.31 9.06 -1.04
C GLU A 21 8.70 8.66 -0.51
N PRO A 22 9.51 9.61 -0.01
CA PRO A 22 10.78 9.30 0.63
C PRO A 22 10.63 8.42 1.89
N GLU A 23 9.41 8.19 2.38
CA GLU A 23 9.08 7.26 3.47
C GLU A 23 8.82 5.82 2.98
N ASP A 24 8.56 5.65 1.68
CA ASP A 24 8.29 4.34 1.05
C ASP A 24 9.59 3.57 0.75
N PHE A 25 10.70 4.28 0.64
CA PHE A 25 12.01 3.68 0.41
C PHE A 25 13.11 4.53 1.04
N TYR A 26 14.20 3.89 1.45
CA TYR A 26 15.40 4.58 1.89
C TYR A 26 16.63 3.98 1.21
N TYR A 27 17.68 4.79 1.14
CA TYR A 27 18.96 4.32 0.65
C TYR A 27 19.81 3.84 1.82
N GLU A 28 20.22 2.58 1.76
CA GLU A 28 21.24 2.01 2.62
C GLU A 28 22.54 1.88 1.80
N GLY A 29 23.27 2.99 1.71
CA GLY A 29 24.47 3.07 0.86
C GLY A 29 24.11 2.99 -0.64
N PRO A 30 24.65 2.03 -1.41
CA PRO A 30 24.31 1.86 -2.82
C PRO A 30 22.99 1.10 -3.05
N TYR A 31 22.35 0.61 -1.99
CA TYR A 31 21.16 -0.22 -2.08
C TYR A 31 19.90 0.59 -1.79
N LEU A 32 18.88 0.43 -2.63
CA LEU A 32 17.54 0.96 -2.40
C LEU A 32 16.71 -0.07 -1.64
N VAL A 33 16.25 0.30 -0.45
CA VAL A 33 15.48 -0.58 0.44
C VAL A 33 14.05 -0.06 0.56
N PHE A 34 13.10 -0.88 0.14
CA PHE A 34 11.68 -0.57 0.28
C PHE A 34 11.17 -0.85 1.69
N THR A 35 10.36 0.06 2.22
CA THR A 35 9.77 -0.05 3.55
C THR A 35 8.48 -0.88 3.53
N ALA A 36 7.96 -1.20 4.72
CA ALA A 36 6.68 -1.88 4.86
C ALA A 36 5.51 -1.07 4.27
N GLN A 37 5.61 0.26 4.25
CA GLN A 37 4.57 1.16 3.74
C GLN A 37 4.44 1.00 2.22
N TYR A 38 5.57 1.00 1.51
CA TYR A 38 5.58 0.69 0.08
C TYR A 38 4.98 -0.68 -0.22
N LEU A 39 5.35 -1.70 0.55
CA LEU A 39 4.83 -3.05 0.35
C LEU A 39 3.33 -3.15 0.64
N ARG A 40 2.78 -2.30 1.52
CA ARG A 40 1.34 -2.17 1.76
C ARG A 40 0.64 -1.45 0.60
N LYS A 41 1.18 -0.30 0.15
CA LYS A 41 0.65 0.47 -0.99
C LYS A 41 0.58 -0.38 -2.26
N ARG A 42 1.59 -1.24 -2.49
CA ARG A 42 1.66 -2.19 -3.60
C ARG A 42 0.48 -3.17 -3.65
N GLY A 43 -0.14 -3.49 -2.51
CA GLY A 43 -1.35 -4.32 -2.47
C GLY A 43 -1.16 -5.81 -2.80
N TYR A 44 0.07 -6.30 -3.02
CA TYR A 44 0.32 -7.73 -3.23
C TYR A 44 1.68 -8.22 -2.69
N CYS A 45 1.72 -9.50 -2.29
CA CYS A 45 2.96 -10.16 -1.85
C CYS A 45 3.79 -10.61 -3.06
N CYS A 46 5.06 -10.23 -3.11
CA CYS A 46 5.98 -10.64 -4.18
C CYS A 46 6.62 -12.03 -3.97
N ASN A 47 6.38 -12.69 -2.83
CA ASN A 47 6.97 -13.98 -2.45
C ASN A 47 8.52 -14.04 -2.45
N SER A 48 9.21 -12.90 -2.55
CA SER A 48 10.68 -12.82 -2.51
C SER A 48 11.28 -12.92 -1.10
N GLY A 49 10.45 -13.10 -0.07
CA GLY A 49 10.94 -13.21 1.33
C GLY A 49 11.43 -11.89 1.93
N CYS A 50 10.79 -10.76 1.60
CA CYS A 50 11.15 -9.44 2.11
C CYS A 50 11.12 -9.39 3.65
N ARG A 51 12.11 -8.70 4.26
CA ARG A 51 12.17 -8.52 5.73
C ARG A 51 10.96 -7.77 6.31
N HIS A 52 10.37 -6.86 5.55
CA HIS A 52 9.25 -6.02 5.96
C HIS A 52 7.92 -6.45 5.33
N CYS A 53 7.78 -7.73 4.99
CA CYS A 53 6.59 -8.22 4.31
C CYS A 53 5.34 -8.03 5.19
N PRO A 54 4.32 -7.28 4.74
CA PRO A 54 3.09 -7.07 5.51
C PRO A 54 2.12 -8.26 5.43
N TYR A 55 2.40 -9.26 4.59
CA TYR A 55 1.55 -10.44 4.32
C TYR A 55 2.06 -11.73 4.97
N LYS A 56 3.13 -11.67 5.77
CA LYS A 56 3.68 -12.82 6.51
C LYS A 56 3.26 -12.80 7.97
#